data_AF-A0A933XZR3-F1
#
_entry.id   AF-A0A933XZR3-F1
#
_cell.length_a   1.000
_cell.length_b   1.000
_cell.length_c   1.000
_cell.angle_alpha   90.00
_cell.angle_beta   90.00
_cell.angle_gamma   90.00
#
_symmetry.space_group_name_H-M   'P 1'
#
loop_
_entity.id
_entity.type
_entity.pdbx_description
1 polymer ?
#
loop_
_entity_poly.entity_id
_entity_poly.type
_entity_poly.pdbx_seq_one_letter_code
_entity_poly.pdbx_strand_id
1 'polypeptide(L)'
;MRPVQSLLFALVVSLAAACTSWQPVETREAWTLYTKPGYTVDIACFARALEPAFVAVEERMGPFRKNVRIHALAEAAEGGLEAEAQFETVPGIGPARVRAFHVRATANPFQSGGVFLECADTGAAVHELVHARVAEEGVKLPLWFEEGLAQFYGDGAVYEDRWYVDGLCCWPLRELREERLSDTDLERLLAVRGSDSAPSRDNLLVHFIGWAIVFDLAREAPNAAWHQWYDAWRADDSTAAARARIERTIADRSHVDWLKRLDDEDPGVRFATAKGTWKLRSASAAERLLARLDDEEEPTVRFALALNVLITGGEARLSGRQWGRFGRLVFSTLRSANLADPAEAQSLELVRRALRGRTSKAESDRAFDGLARYWDE
;
A
#
# COMPACT_ATOMS: atom_id res chain seq x y z
N MET A 1 15.77 31.34 10.48
CA MET A 1 16.01 29.89 10.71
C MET A 1 16.07 29.24 9.34
N ARG A 2 17.12 28.46 9.06
CA ARG A 2 17.41 27.93 7.72
C ARG A 2 16.33 26.94 7.28
N PRO A 3 15.85 26.97 6.03
CA PRO A 3 14.92 25.95 5.54
C PRO A 3 15.68 24.63 5.43
N VAL A 4 15.20 23.61 6.11
CA VAL A 4 15.62 22.22 5.89
C VAL A 4 15.16 21.89 4.48
N GLN A 5 16.11 21.86 3.54
CA GLN A 5 15.89 21.43 2.17
C GLN A 5 15.36 20.00 2.21
N SER A 6 14.30 19.73 1.44
CA SER A 6 13.71 18.42 1.24
C SER A 6 14.78 17.43 0.77
N LEU A 7 15.35 16.69 1.72
CA LEU A 7 16.43 15.73 1.52
C LEU A 7 15.97 14.56 0.64
N LEU A 8 14.68 14.23 0.59
CA LEU A 8 14.19 13.05 -0.14
C LEU A 8 14.32 13.18 -1.67
N PHE A 9 13.98 14.33 -2.26
CA PHE A 9 14.15 14.52 -3.71
C PHE A 9 15.64 14.56 -4.08
N ALA A 10 16.50 15.11 -3.22
CA ALA A 10 17.94 15.13 -3.43
C ALA A 10 18.60 13.74 -3.23
N LEU A 11 18.10 12.91 -2.32
CA LEU A 11 18.63 11.57 -2.04
C LEU A 11 18.17 10.53 -3.07
N VAL A 12 16.89 10.56 -3.48
CA VAL A 12 16.33 9.69 -4.55
C VAL A 12 17.01 9.99 -5.89
N VAL A 13 17.29 11.26 -6.18
CA VAL A 13 18.07 11.67 -7.37
C VAL A 13 19.52 11.17 -7.29
N SER A 14 20.13 11.10 -6.10
CA SER A 14 21.51 10.64 -5.91
C SER A 14 21.66 9.12 -6.08
N LEU A 15 20.69 8.32 -5.65
CA LEU A 15 20.72 6.85 -5.78
C LEU A 15 20.53 6.37 -7.23
N ALA A 16 19.75 7.12 -8.02
CA ALA A 16 19.55 6.90 -9.45
C ALA A 16 20.66 7.51 -10.34
N ALA A 17 21.43 8.48 -9.84
CA ALA A 17 22.52 9.17 -10.56
C ALA A 17 23.92 8.64 -10.27
N ALA A 18 24.09 7.67 -9.35
CA ALA A 18 25.38 7.04 -9.13
C ALA A 18 25.78 6.27 -10.39
N CYS A 19 26.94 6.59 -10.97
CA CYS A 19 27.52 5.99 -12.19
C CYS A 19 27.85 4.48 -12.10
N THR A 20 27.19 3.73 -11.21
CA THR A 20 27.23 2.27 -11.18
C THR A 20 26.27 1.72 -12.23
N SER A 21 26.83 1.03 -13.24
CA SER A 21 26.04 0.38 -14.28
C SER A 21 25.15 -0.71 -13.68
N TRP A 22 23.84 -0.52 -13.73
CA TRP A 22 22.84 -1.54 -13.43
C TRP A 22 23.04 -2.78 -14.31
N GLN A 23 23.06 -3.97 -13.72
CA GLN A 23 23.24 -5.25 -14.42
C GLN A 23 21.95 -6.07 -14.38
N PRO A 24 21.49 -6.62 -15.52
CA PRO A 24 20.34 -7.50 -15.53
C PRO A 24 20.69 -8.82 -14.83
N VAL A 25 19.82 -9.27 -13.93
CA VAL A 25 19.95 -10.54 -13.20
C VAL A 25 18.86 -11.54 -13.56
N GLU A 26 17.72 -11.04 -14.07
CA GLU A 26 16.67 -11.87 -14.65
C GLU A 26 15.96 -11.11 -15.77
N THR A 27 15.69 -11.80 -16.87
CA THR A 27 14.91 -11.26 -17.99
C THR A 27 13.74 -12.20 -18.25
N ARG A 28 12.53 -11.63 -18.19
CA ARG A 28 11.28 -12.26 -18.60
C ARG A 28 10.68 -11.49 -19.77
N GLU A 29 9.57 -11.98 -20.31
CA GLU A 29 8.87 -11.33 -21.42
C GLU A 29 8.42 -9.90 -21.04
N ALA A 30 7.69 -9.79 -19.91
CA ALA A 30 7.11 -8.52 -19.46
C ALA A 30 8.11 -7.57 -18.78
N TRP A 31 9.17 -8.10 -18.15
CA TRP A 31 10.10 -7.28 -17.36
C TRP A 31 11.53 -7.80 -17.33
N THR A 32 12.46 -6.92 -16.96
CA THR A 32 13.86 -7.26 -16.68
C THR A 32 14.23 -6.70 -15.32
N LEU A 33 14.74 -7.55 -14.43
CA LEU A 33 15.23 -7.18 -13.10
C LEU A 33 16.72 -6.84 -13.17
N TYR A 34 17.05 -5.68 -12.61
CA TYR A 34 18.40 -5.14 -12.54
C TYR A 34 18.85 -5.00 -11.09
N THR A 35 20.15 -5.16 -10.85
CA THR A 35 20.81 -4.86 -9.56
C THR A 35 22.12 -4.11 -9.77
N LYS A 36 22.68 -3.55 -8.68
CA LYS A 36 24.00 -2.93 -8.68
C LYS A 36 25.11 -3.98 -8.47
N PRO A 37 26.31 -3.79 -9.03
CA PRO A 37 27.44 -4.68 -8.77
C PRO A 37 27.73 -4.79 -7.27
N GLY A 38 27.88 -6.03 -6.75
CA GLY A 38 28.14 -6.30 -5.33
C GLY A 38 26.89 -6.44 -4.46
N TYR A 39 25.69 -6.29 -5.04
CA TYR A 39 24.42 -6.43 -4.34
C TYR A 39 23.86 -7.83 -4.58
N THR A 40 23.41 -8.50 -3.52
CA THR A 40 22.74 -9.80 -3.62
C THR A 40 21.23 -9.57 -3.60
N VAL A 41 20.52 -10.15 -4.56
CA VAL A 41 19.07 -10.04 -4.69
C VAL A 41 18.46 -11.42 -4.69
N ASP A 42 17.43 -11.65 -3.87
CA ASP A 42 16.60 -12.86 -3.97
C ASP A 42 15.66 -12.75 -5.17
N ILE A 43 16.14 -13.24 -6.31
CA ILE A 43 15.44 -13.24 -7.59
C ILE A 43 14.07 -13.93 -7.46
N ALA A 44 13.99 -15.05 -6.76
CA ALA A 44 12.74 -15.79 -6.60
C ALA A 44 11.72 -15.02 -5.77
N CYS A 45 12.16 -14.29 -4.75
CA CYS A 45 11.31 -13.41 -3.96
C CYS A 45 10.74 -12.26 -4.81
N PHE A 46 11.59 -11.58 -5.59
CA PHE A 46 11.12 -10.54 -6.52
C PHE A 46 10.15 -11.09 -7.56
N ALA A 47 10.41 -12.27 -8.12
CA ALA A 47 9.50 -12.91 -9.06
C ALA A 47 8.12 -13.18 -8.45
N ARG A 48 8.06 -13.71 -7.21
CA ARG A 48 6.78 -13.95 -6.50
C ARG A 48 6.00 -12.65 -6.26
N ALA A 49 6.69 -11.52 -6.09
CA ALA A 49 6.03 -10.23 -5.93
C ALA A 49 5.59 -9.62 -7.28
N LEU A 50 6.44 -9.71 -8.30
CA LEU A 50 6.25 -9.05 -9.59
C LEU A 50 5.22 -9.76 -10.47
N GLU A 51 5.22 -11.10 -10.53
CA GLU A 51 4.27 -11.84 -11.38
C GLU A 51 2.79 -11.48 -11.11
N PRO A 52 2.28 -11.58 -9.87
CA PRO A 52 0.91 -11.14 -9.59
C PRO A 52 0.70 -9.64 -9.82
N ALA A 53 1.74 -8.81 -9.65
CA ALA A 53 1.64 -7.37 -9.88
C ALA A 53 1.47 -7.02 -11.35
N PHE A 54 2.22 -7.67 -12.25
CA PHE A 54 2.06 -7.51 -13.70
C PHE A 54 0.67 -7.95 -14.13
N VAL A 55 0.23 -9.15 -13.75
CA VAL A 55 -1.12 -9.65 -14.06
C VAL A 55 -2.18 -8.65 -13.59
N ALA A 56 -2.07 -8.14 -12.36
CA ALA A 56 -3.02 -7.18 -11.82
C ALA A 56 -3.18 -5.90 -12.65
N VAL A 57 -2.05 -5.32 -13.07
CA VAL A 57 -2.02 -4.08 -13.85
C VAL A 57 -2.47 -4.35 -15.29
N GLU A 58 -2.03 -5.44 -15.91
CA GLU A 58 -2.40 -5.78 -17.28
C GLU A 58 -3.89 -6.11 -17.43
N GLU A 59 -4.49 -6.80 -16.46
CA GLU A 59 -5.94 -7.07 -16.44
C GLU A 59 -6.78 -5.78 -16.43
N ARG A 60 -6.29 -4.71 -15.79
CA ARG A 60 -7.06 -3.48 -15.54
C ARG A 60 -6.72 -2.33 -16.49
N MET A 61 -5.48 -2.29 -16.95
CA MET A 61 -4.94 -1.21 -17.76
C MET A 61 -4.46 -1.69 -19.14
N GLY A 62 -4.60 -2.98 -19.44
CA GLY A 62 -4.11 -3.60 -20.67
C GLY A 62 -2.62 -3.93 -20.61
N PRO A 63 -2.15 -4.82 -21.51
CA PRO A 63 -0.79 -5.37 -21.46
C PRO A 63 0.30 -4.32 -21.67
N PHE A 64 1.47 -4.55 -21.08
CA PHE A 64 2.65 -3.75 -21.40
C PHE A 64 3.12 -4.08 -22.83
N ARG A 65 3.45 -3.04 -23.60
CA ARG A 65 3.95 -3.18 -24.98
C ARG A 65 5.47 -3.24 -25.03
N LYS A 66 6.13 -2.78 -23.97
CA LYS A 66 7.58 -2.77 -23.81
C LYS A 66 7.95 -3.49 -22.53
N ASN A 67 9.09 -4.17 -22.57
CA ASN A 67 9.68 -4.77 -21.37
C ASN A 67 9.97 -3.68 -20.33
N VAL A 68 9.42 -3.86 -19.13
CA VAL A 68 9.56 -2.90 -18.02
C VAL A 68 10.86 -3.18 -17.27
N ARG A 69 11.63 -2.11 -17.02
CA ARG A 69 12.89 -2.20 -16.26
C ARG A 69 12.58 -2.08 -14.77
N ILE A 70 12.90 -3.12 -14.01
CA ILE A 70 12.75 -3.17 -12.56
C ILE A 70 14.13 -3.12 -11.92
N HIS A 71 14.36 -2.25 -10.96
CA HIS A 71 15.65 -2.02 -10.31
C HIS A 71 15.53 -2.35 -8.82
N ALA A 72 16.20 -3.40 -8.37
CA ALA A 72 16.24 -3.77 -6.95
C ALA A 72 17.28 -2.91 -6.22
N LEU A 73 16.87 -2.20 -5.18
CA LEU A 73 17.72 -1.33 -4.37
C LEU A 73 18.35 -2.04 -3.15
N ALA A 74 18.43 -3.38 -3.17
CA ALA A 74 18.79 -4.27 -2.06
C ALA A 74 19.95 -3.80 -1.16
N GLU A 75 20.11 -4.38 0.02
CA GLU A 75 21.27 -4.06 0.88
C GLU A 75 22.58 -4.62 0.29
N ALA A 76 23.68 -3.89 0.47
CA ALA A 76 25.00 -4.34 0.03
C ALA A 76 25.42 -5.61 0.80
N ALA A 77 25.97 -6.60 0.11
CA ALA A 77 26.49 -7.80 0.76
C ALA A 77 27.73 -7.46 1.60
N GLU A 78 27.64 -7.76 2.90
CA GLU A 78 28.69 -7.64 3.94
C GLU A 78 29.32 -6.25 4.15
N GLY A 79 28.96 -5.61 5.27
CA GLY A 79 29.72 -4.49 5.86
C GLY A 79 29.34 -3.07 5.39
N GLY A 80 28.32 -2.92 4.55
CA GLY A 80 27.81 -1.61 4.13
C GLY A 80 26.56 -1.24 4.91
N LEU A 81 26.64 -0.18 5.71
CA LEU A 81 25.56 0.57 6.39
C LEU A 81 24.27 -0.22 6.60
N GLU A 82 23.99 -0.60 7.85
CA GLU A 82 22.62 -0.88 8.30
C GLU A 82 21.71 0.15 7.64
N ALA A 83 20.86 -0.27 6.70
CA ALA A 83 19.81 0.59 6.21
C ALA A 83 18.82 0.69 7.37
N GLU A 84 19.14 1.52 8.37
CA GLU A 84 18.14 2.12 9.23
C GLU A 84 17.10 2.66 8.25
N ALA A 85 15.97 1.96 8.14
CA ALA A 85 14.85 2.39 7.33
C ALA A 85 14.61 3.86 7.63
N GLN A 86 14.95 4.75 6.68
CA GLN A 86 14.86 6.18 6.92
C GLN A 86 13.39 6.57 6.85
N PHE A 87 12.68 6.35 7.95
CA PHE A 87 11.37 6.92 8.16
C PHE A 87 11.53 8.44 8.22
N GLU A 88 10.94 9.15 7.25
CA GLU A 88 10.79 10.59 7.36
C GLU A 88 9.61 10.87 8.29
N THR A 89 9.84 11.65 9.35
CA THR A 89 8.71 12.16 10.15
C THR A 89 8.05 13.30 9.38
N VAL A 90 6.90 13.03 8.77
CA VAL A 90 6.10 14.02 8.05
C VAL A 90 5.34 14.88 9.06
N PRO A 91 5.50 16.22 9.04
CA PRO A 91 4.84 17.10 10.01
C PRO A 91 3.33 16.93 10.03
N GLY A 92 2.77 16.65 11.22
CA GLY A 92 1.33 16.51 11.43
C GLY A 92 0.73 15.14 11.05
N ILE A 93 1.48 14.28 10.37
CA ILE A 93 1.01 12.95 9.93
C ILE A 93 1.79 11.84 10.67
N GLY A 94 3.11 11.97 10.79
CA GLY A 94 3.97 10.97 11.45
C GLY A 94 4.95 10.30 10.48
N PRO A 95 5.52 9.14 10.84
CA PRO A 95 6.55 8.50 10.05
C PRO A 95 6.00 7.95 8.72
N ALA A 96 6.70 8.24 7.62
CA ALA A 96 6.45 7.67 6.29
C ALA A 96 7.75 7.12 5.71
N ARG A 97 7.66 6.02 4.94
CA ARG A 97 8.80 5.40 4.25
C ARG A 97 8.46 5.25 2.77
N VAL A 98 9.37 5.71 1.92
CA VAL A 98 9.30 5.45 0.47
C VAL A 98 9.96 4.10 0.19
N ARG A 99 9.14 3.09 -0.11
CA ARG A 99 9.61 1.71 -0.41
C ARG A 99 9.87 1.47 -1.90
N ALA A 100 9.36 2.35 -2.76
CA ALA A 100 9.42 2.22 -4.20
C ALA A 100 9.29 3.59 -4.89
N PHE A 101 9.74 3.68 -6.13
CA PHE A 101 9.49 4.84 -7.00
C PHE A 101 9.68 4.51 -8.48
N HIS A 102 9.03 5.26 -9.36
CA HIS A 102 9.18 5.14 -10.81
C HIS A 102 9.84 6.39 -11.41
N VAL A 103 10.84 6.16 -12.27
CA VAL A 103 11.52 7.22 -13.03
C VAL A 103 11.16 7.10 -14.50
N ARG A 104 10.53 8.14 -15.06
CA ARG A 104 10.24 8.21 -16.50
C ARG A 104 11.55 8.30 -17.29
N ALA A 105 11.69 7.49 -18.34
CA ALA A 105 12.89 7.45 -19.18
C ALA A 105 13.27 8.80 -19.85
N THR A 106 12.33 9.76 -19.92
CA THR A 106 12.56 11.10 -20.46
C THR A 106 12.94 12.14 -19.41
N ALA A 107 12.95 11.80 -18.11
CA ALA A 107 13.20 12.76 -17.03
C ALA A 107 14.66 13.24 -16.99
N ASN A 108 15.62 12.38 -17.32
CA ASN A 108 17.04 12.72 -17.41
C ASN A 108 17.78 11.69 -18.29
N PRO A 109 18.52 12.10 -19.33
CA PRO A 109 19.27 11.17 -20.19
C PRO A 109 20.39 10.40 -19.46
N PHE A 110 20.77 10.83 -18.27
CA PHE A 110 21.79 10.19 -17.44
C PHE A 110 21.21 9.25 -16.36
N GLN A 111 19.88 9.13 -16.25
CA GLN A 111 19.22 8.24 -15.29
C GLN A 111 18.62 7.03 -15.99
N SER A 112 18.73 5.86 -15.36
CA SER A 112 18.00 4.67 -15.80
C SER A 112 16.51 4.86 -15.52
N GLY A 113 15.70 5.07 -16.57
CA GLY A 113 14.25 4.97 -16.43
C GLY A 113 13.82 3.56 -15.98
N GLY A 114 12.72 3.47 -15.25
CA GLY A 114 12.18 2.20 -14.75
C GLY A 114 11.54 2.32 -13.37
N VAL A 115 11.11 1.18 -12.86
CA VAL A 115 10.56 0.99 -11.52
C VAL A 115 11.70 0.63 -10.58
N PHE A 116 11.76 1.24 -9.41
CA PHE A 116 12.77 0.99 -8.38
C PHE A 116 12.07 0.48 -7.12
N LEU A 117 12.55 -0.65 -6.60
CA LEU A 117 11.94 -1.34 -5.46
C LEU A 117 12.99 -1.58 -4.37
N GLU A 118 12.71 -1.14 -3.15
CA GLU A 118 13.53 -1.43 -1.97
C GLU A 118 13.35 -2.87 -1.51
N CYS A 119 12.13 -3.40 -1.59
CA CYS A 119 11.78 -4.76 -1.23
C CYS A 119 10.85 -5.39 -2.26
N ALA A 120 10.75 -6.72 -2.21
CA ALA A 120 9.82 -7.50 -3.03
C ALA A 120 8.41 -7.46 -2.42
N ASP A 121 7.73 -6.32 -2.53
CA ASP A 121 6.34 -6.13 -2.12
C ASP A 121 5.41 -5.99 -3.34
N THR A 122 4.33 -6.78 -3.39
CA THR A 122 3.43 -6.80 -4.54
C THR A 122 2.61 -5.51 -4.65
N GLY A 123 2.16 -4.91 -3.54
CA GLY A 123 1.35 -3.69 -3.58
C GLY A 123 2.16 -2.49 -4.07
N ALA A 124 3.38 -2.34 -3.57
CA ALA A 124 4.35 -1.36 -4.05
C ALA A 124 4.71 -1.60 -5.52
N ALA A 125 4.90 -2.86 -5.93
CA ALA A 125 5.14 -3.18 -7.34
C ALA A 125 3.95 -2.78 -8.22
N VAL A 126 2.71 -3.09 -7.82
CA VAL A 126 1.49 -2.67 -8.55
C VAL A 126 1.44 -1.16 -8.66
N HIS A 127 1.67 -0.43 -7.55
CA HIS A 127 1.69 1.03 -7.52
C HIS A 127 2.66 1.60 -8.58
N GLU A 128 3.92 1.15 -8.60
CA GLU A 128 4.89 1.65 -9.57
C GLU A 128 4.62 1.19 -11.00
N LEU A 129 4.04 0.01 -11.19
CA LEU A 129 3.65 -0.48 -12.51
C LEU A 129 2.49 0.32 -13.10
N VAL A 130 1.59 0.87 -12.28
CA VAL A 130 0.57 1.83 -12.73
C VAL A 130 1.25 3.07 -13.33
N HIS A 131 2.24 3.65 -12.65
CA HIS A 131 3.01 4.78 -13.20
C HIS A 131 3.72 4.42 -14.50
N ALA A 132 4.34 3.24 -14.55
CA ALA A 132 4.99 2.75 -15.76
C ALA A 132 4.00 2.60 -16.93
N ARG A 133 2.79 2.11 -16.66
CA ARG A 133 1.75 1.93 -17.67
C ARG A 133 1.21 3.25 -18.18
N VAL A 134 0.88 4.19 -17.30
CA VAL A 134 0.47 5.56 -17.67
C VAL A 134 1.54 6.23 -18.52
N ALA A 135 2.82 6.10 -18.13
CA ALA A 135 3.93 6.65 -18.89
C ALA A 135 4.07 6.01 -20.29
N GLU A 136 3.82 4.70 -20.43
CA GLU A 136 3.87 4.00 -21.71
C GLU A 136 2.73 4.44 -22.66
N GLU A 137 1.53 4.72 -22.13
CA GLU A 137 0.43 5.25 -22.94
C GLU A 137 0.67 6.69 -23.41
N GLY A 138 1.60 7.40 -22.77
CA GLY A 138 1.88 8.80 -23.10
C GLY A 138 0.77 9.75 -22.65
N VAL A 139 -0.12 9.30 -21.76
CA VAL A 139 -1.16 10.13 -21.17
C VAL A 139 -0.54 11.04 -20.12
N LYS A 140 -0.95 12.32 -20.11
CA LYS A 140 -0.55 13.29 -19.10
C LYS A 140 -1.68 13.46 -18.10
N LEU A 141 -1.55 12.84 -16.94
CA LEU A 141 -2.50 12.95 -15.84
C LEU A 141 -2.02 14.03 -14.85
N PRO A 142 -2.95 14.70 -14.13
CA PRO A 142 -2.61 15.44 -12.93
C PRO A 142 -1.91 14.52 -11.93
N LEU A 143 -0.93 15.03 -11.18
CA LEU A 143 -0.15 14.24 -10.23
C LEU A 143 -1.07 13.48 -9.26
N TRP A 144 -2.01 14.18 -8.63
CA TRP A 144 -2.97 13.56 -7.70
C TRP A 144 -3.75 12.40 -8.32
N PHE A 145 -4.13 12.47 -9.61
CA PHE A 145 -4.93 11.41 -10.21
C PHE A 145 -4.06 10.18 -10.50
N GLU A 146 -2.83 10.39 -10.97
CA GLU A 146 -1.88 9.31 -11.22
C GLU A 146 -1.51 8.59 -9.93
N GLU A 147 -1.15 9.34 -8.88
CA GLU A 147 -0.87 8.80 -7.54
C GLU A 147 -2.09 8.13 -6.93
N GLY A 148 -3.28 8.72 -7.11
CA GLY A 148 -4.53 8.14 -6.64
C GLY A 148 -4.87 6.81 -7.31
N LEU A 149 -4.60 6.68 -8.60
CA LEU A 149 -4.78 5.44 -9.36
C LEU A 149 -3.79 4.37 -8.91
N ALA A 150 -2.51 4.75 -8.76
CA ALA A 150 -1.45 3.86 -8.30
C ALA A 150 -1.73 3.38 -6.87
N GLN A 151 -2.21 4.27 -5.99
CA GLN A 151 -2.61 3.93 -4.63
C GLN A 151 -3.85 3.04 -4.59
N PHE A 152 -4.88 3.32 -5.40
CA PHE A 152 -6.08 2.50 -5.48
C PHE A 152 -5.78 1.07 -5.95
N TYR A 153 -5.00 0.88 -7.01
CA TYR A 153 -4.67 -0.47 -7.49
C TYR A 153 -3.60 -1.17 -6.65
N GLY A 154 -2.67 -0.41 -6.06
CA GLY A 154 -1.62 -0.90 -5.17
C GLY A 154 -2.12 -1.32 -3.79
N ASP A 155 -3.36 -0.97 -3.43
CA ASP A 155 -4.00 -1.39 -2.20
C ASP A 155 -4.75 -2.72 -2.37
N GLY A 156 -4.29 -3.74 -1.64
CA GLY A 156 -4.79 -5.09 -1.78
C GLY A 156 -3.89 -6.15 -1.16
N ALA A 157 -4.10 -7.39 -1.60
CA ALA A 157 -3.38 -8.52 -1.06
C ALA A 157 -3.16 -9.64 -2.08
N VAL A 158 -2.05 -10.36 -1.93
CA VAL A 158 -1.85 -11.64 -2.62
C VAL A 158 -2.58 -12.75 -1.86
N TYR A 159 -3.49 -13.43 -2.54
CA TYR A 159 -4.17 -14.62 -2.08
C TYR A 159 -4.11 -15.67 -3.19
N GLU A 160 -3.58 -16.86 -2.90
CA GLU A 160 -3.38 -17.94 -3.88
C GLU A 160 -2.72 -17.46 -5.19
N ASP A 161 -1.58 -16.78 -5.05
CA ASP A 161 -0.77 -16.25 -6.16
C ASP A 161 -1.47 -15.19 -7.04
N ARG A 162 -2.65 -14.71 -6.64
CA ARG A 162 -3.38 -13.64 -7.33
C ARG A 162 -3.45 -12.38 -6.49
N TRP A 163 -3.29 -11.22 -7.14
CA TRP A 163 -3.52 -9.93 -6.52
C TRP A 163 -5.02 -9.59 -6.49
N TYR A 164 -5.53 -9.40 -5.28
CA TYR A 164 -6.88 -8.90 -5.03
C TYR A 164 -6.79 -7.44 -4.62
N VAL A 165 -7.25 -6.55 -5.51
CA VAL A 165 -7.41 -5.13 -5.19
C VAL A 165 -8.53 -4.99 -4.15
N ASP A 166 -8.21 -4.36 -3.03
CA ASP A 166 -9.22 -3.81 -2.15
C ASP A 166 -9.51 -2.38 -2.61
N GLY A 167 -8.54 -1.47 -2.47
CA GLY A 167 -8.67 -0.09 -2.90
C GLY A 167 -9.15 0.85 -1.80
N LEU A 168 -9.55 0.33 -0.63
CA LEU A 168 -9.81 1.14 0.56
C LEU A 168 -8.52 1.28 1.39
N CYS A 169 -7.70 2.26 1.03
CA CYS A 169 -6.53 2.61 1.81
C CYS A 169 -6.96 3.20 3.17
N CYS A 170 -6.80 2.42 4.23
CA CYS A 170 -7.22 2.76 5.59
C CYS A 170 -6.38 3.90 6.18
N TRP A 171 -5.10 4.01 5.81
CA TRP A 171 -4.27 5.12 6.28
C TRP A 171 -4.70 6.48 5.69
N PRO A 172 -4.74 6.69 4.36
CA PRO A 172 -5.28 7.92 3.77
C PRO A 172 -6.68 8.29 4.27
N LEU A 173 -7.57 7.30 4.41
CA LEU A 173 -8.91 7.52 4.93
C LEU A 173 -8.87 8.17 6.32
N ARG A 174 -8.05 7.63 7.23
CA ARG A 174 -7.92 8.17 8.59
C ARG A 174 -7.33 9.57 8.57
N GLU A 175 -6.21 9.76 7.88
CA GLU A 175 -5.52 11.06 7.86
C GLU A 175 -6.45 12.14 7.29
N LEU A 176 -7.14 11.88 6.18
CA LEU A 176 -8.06 12.86 5.59
C LEU A 176 -9.27 13.21 6.47
N ARG A 177 -9.70 12.32 7.38
CA ARG A 177 -10.76 12.64 8.37
C ARG A 177 -10.28 13.60 9.44
N GLU A 178 -9.01 13.54 9.77
CA GLU A 178 -8.37 14.39 10.78
C GLU A 178 -7.91 15.73 10.18
N GLU A 179 -7.63 15.74 8.88
CA GLU A 179 -7.27 16.91 8.10
C GLU A 179 -8.44 17.89 7.93
N ARG A 180 -8.15 19.19 8.02
CA ARG A 180 -9.12 20.28 7.84
C ARG A 180 -8.71 21.18 6.67
N LEU A 181 -8.73 20.62 5.47
CA LEU A 181 -8.30 21.32 4.25
C LEU A 181 -9.32 22.38 3.83
N SER A 182 -8.89 23.64 3.75
CA SER A 182 -9.67 24.72 3.15
C SER A 182 -9.81 24.54 1.63
N ASP A 183 -10.72 25.26 0.98
CA ASP A 183 -10.83 25.24 -0.49
C ASP A 183 -9.53 25.74 -1.15
N THR A 184 -8.89 26.75 -0.56
CA THR A 184 -7.60 27.25 -1.04
C THR A 184 -6.49 26.20 -0.92
N ASP A 185 -6.48 25.41 0.16
CA ASP A 185 -5.51 24.31 0.30
C ASP A 185 -5.76 23.23 -0.76
N LEU A 186 -7.03 22.87 -0.98
CA LEU A 186 -7.41 21.87 -1.95
C LEU A 186 -7.05 22.29 -3.38
N GLU A 187 -7.36 23.54 -3.77
CA GLU A 187 -6.98 24.12 -5.06
C GLU A 187 -5.48 24.04 -5.31
N ARG A 188 -4.70 24.42 -4.28
CA ARG A 188 -3.25 24.39 -4.34
C ARG A 188 -2.73 22.96 -4.51
N LEU A 189 -3.26 21.99 -3.77
CA LEU A 189 -2.83 20.58 -3.83
C LEU A 189 -3.21 19.94 -5.17
N LEU A 190 -4.41 20.21 -5.70
CA LEU A 190 -4.84 19.73 -7.01
C LEU A 190 -4.00 20.31 -8.17
N ALA A 191 -3.34 21.45 -7.95
CA ALA A 191 -2.47 22.10 -8.93
C ALA A 191 -1.01 21.64 -8.88
N VAL A 192 -0.59 20.85 -7.88
CA VAL A 192 0.80 20.36 -7.76
C VAL A 192 1.15 19.46 -8.95
N ARG A 193 2.34 19.67 -9.50
CA ARG A 193 2.88 18.87 -10.62
C ARG A 193 4.03 18.02 -10.11
N GLY A 194 4.26 16.87 -10.77
CA GLY A 194 5.39 15.99 -10.43
C GLY A 194 6.78 16.62 -10.62
N SER A 195 6.88 17.76 -11.32
CA SER A 195 8.11 18.54 -11.45
C SER A 195 8.38 19.47 -10.27
N ASP A 196 7.39 19.68 -9.41
CA ASP A 196 7.46 20.69 -8.36
C ASP A 196 8.18 20.13 -7.13
N SER A 197 9.07 20.93 -6.54
CA SER A 197 9.67 20.60 -5.24
C SER A 197 8.68 20.93 -4.12
N ALA A 198 7.64 20.10 -3.96
CA ALA A 198 6.68 20.23 -2.88
C ALA A 198 7.28 19.80 -1.52
N PRO A 199 6.85 20.41 -0.40
CA PRO A 199 7.12 19.86 0.94
C PRO A 199 6.61 18.42 1.06
N SER A 200 7.29 17.57 1.85
CA SER A 200 6.94 16.15 2.00
C SER A 200 5.49 15.93 2.44
N ARG A 201 4.96 16.80 3.30
CA ARG A 201 3.55 16.80 3.71
C ARG A 201 2.59 17.03 2.54
N ASP A 202 2.87 18.03 1.70
CA ASP A 202 2.00 18.35 0.56
C ASP A 202 2.03 17.23 -0.47
N ASN A 203 3.22 16.64 -0.68
CA ASN A 203 3.35 15.46 -1.53
C ASN A 203 2.46 14.33 -1.01
N LEU A 204 2.56 13.98 0.28
CA LEU A 204 1.72 12.92 0.86
C LEU A 204 0.21 13.22 0.77
N LEU A 205 -0.19 14.48 0.99
CA LEU A 205 -1.60 14.87 0.85
C LEU A 205 -2.11 14.79 -0.59
N VAL A 206 -1.26 15.04 -1.59
CA VAL A 206 -1.60 14.85 -3.01
C VAL A 206 -1.96 13.39 -3.28
N HIS A 207 -1.21 12.44 -2.73
CA HIS A 207 -1.53 11.01 -2.85
C HIS A 207 -2.87 10.69 -2.17
N PHE A 208 -3.08 11.18 -0.94
CA PHE A 208 -4.31 10.89 -0.19
C PHE A 208 -5.56 11.46 -0.85
N ILE A 209 -5.51 12.74 -1.27
CA ILE A 209 -6.61 13.39 -2.00
C ILE A 209 -6.86 12.65 -3.31
N GLY A 210 -5.78 12.27 -4.00
CA GLY A 210 -5.83 11.51 -5.22
C GLY A 210 -6.59 10.20 -5.07
N TRP A 211 -6.15 9.40 -4.10
CA TRP A 211 -6.80 8.15 -3.74
C TRP A 211 -8.28 8.37 -3.40
N ALA A 212 -8.61 9.38 -2.58
CA ALA A 212 -9.99 9.58 -2.15
C ALA A 212 -10.95 9.89 -3.32
N ILE A 213 -10.48 10.67 -4.31
CA ILE A 213 -11.26 11.00 -5.51
C ILE A 213 -11.38 9.77 -6.43
N VAL A 214 -10.28 9.06 -6.69
CA VAL A 214 -10.26 7.85 -7.52
C VAL A 214 -11.12 6.76 -6.91
N PHE A 215 -11.03 6.54 -5.61
CA PHE A 215 -11.84 5.57 -4.88
C PHE A 215 -13.33 5.86 -5.00
N ASP A 216 -13.76 7.12 -4.87
CA ASP A 216 -15.18 7.48 -5.04
C ASP A 216 -15.65 7.27 -6.49
N LEU A 217 -14.83 7.63 -7.49
CA LEU A 217 -15.12 7.38 -8.91
C LEU A 217 -15.26 5.87 -9.20
N ALA A 218 -14.35 5.05 -8.66
CA ALA A 218 -14.38 3.61 -8.81
C ALA A 218 -15.63 3.00 -8.16
N ARG A 219 -16.10 3.54 -7.02
CA ARG A 219 -17.37 3.09 -6.41
C ARG A 219 -18.61 3.52 -7.18
N GLU A 220 -18.59 4.69 -7.79
CA GLU A 220 -19.69 5.15 -8.65
C GLU A 220 -19.81 4.31 -9.93
N ALA A 221 -18.68 3.85 -10.48
CA ALA A 221 -18.63 3.05 -11.70
C ALA A 221 -17.60 1.91 -11.60
N PRO A 222 -17.90 0.82 -10.86
CA PRO A 222 -16.93 -0.24 -10.55
C PRO A 222 -16.49 -1.07 -11.76
N ASN A 223 -17.28 -1.08 -12.82
CA ASN A 223 -16.97 -1.79 -14.06
C ASN A 223 -16.37 -0.89 -15.15
N ALA A 224 -16.17 0.39 -14.86
CA ALA A 224 -15.61 1.34 -15.81
C ALA A 224 -14.07 1.26 -15.81
N ALA A 225 -13.47 1.51 -16.97
CA ALA A 225 -12.02 1.63 -17.07
C ALA A 225 -11.53 2.95 -16.44
N TRP A 226 -10.28 3.00 -16.00
CA TRP A 226 -9.73 4.19 -15.35
C TRP A 226 -9.82 5.48 -16.20
N HIS A 227 -9.72 5.36 -17.52
CA HIS A 227 -9.92 6.48 -18.45
C HIS A 227 -11.32 7.08 -18.32
N GLN A 228 -12.34 6.25 -18.13
CA GLN A 228 -13.72 6.69 -17.96
C GLN A 228 -13.92 7.38 -16.60
N TRP A 229 -13.22 6.94 -15.56
CA TRP A 229 -13.17 7.66 -14.28
C TRP A 229 -12.54 9.05 -14.45
N TYR A 230 -11.44 9.12 -15.20
CA TYR A 230 -10.78 10.39 -15.48
C TYR A 230 -11.66 11.33 -16.33
N ASP A 231 -12.33 10.80 -17.36
CA ASP A 231 -13.27 11.56 -18.19
C ASP A 231 -14.47 12.06 -17.38
N ALA A 232 -14.99 11.22 -16.47
CA ALA A 232 -16.06 11.60 -15.56
C ALA A 232 -15.64 12.73 -14.60
N TRP A 233 -14.40 12.70 -14.10
CA TRP A 233 -13.82 13.82 -13.35
C TRP A 233 -13.72 15.08 -14.20
N ARG A 234 -13.21 14.98 -15.43
CA ARG A 234 -13.03 16.14 -16.32
C ARG A 234 -14.33 16.82 -16.74
N ALA A 235 -15.46 16.15 -16.60
CA ALA A 235 -16.77 16.77 -16.84
C ALA A 235 -17.12 17.83 -15.77
N ASP A 236 -16.57 17.71 -14.57
CA ASP A 236 -16.67 18.69 -13.48
C ASP A 236 -15.40 18.62 -12.62
N ASP A 237 -14.36 19.32 -13.04
CA ASP A 237 -13.03 19.35 -12.39
C ASP A 237 -12.89 20.45 -11.33
N SER A 238 -14.03 20.94 -10.83
CA SER A 238 -14.06 22.04 -9.86
C SER A 238 -13.57 21.62 -8.47
N THR A 239 -13.04 22.58 -7.71
CA THR A 239 -12.70 22.39 -6.28
C THR A 239 -13.89 21.86 -5.48
N ALA A 240 -15.09 22.33 -5.80
CA ALA A 240 -16.32 21.89 -5.15
C ALA A 240 -16.62 20.42 -5.44
N ALA A 241 -16.43 19.96 -6.68
CA ALA A 241 -16.57 18.55 -7.05
C ALA A 241 -15.52 17.68 -6.36
N ALA A 242 -14.25 18.11 -6.32
CA ALA A 242 -13.19 17.40 -5.57
C ALA A 242 -13.58 17.25 -4.10
N ARG A 243 -13.97 18.35 -3.44
CA ARG A 243 -14.42 18.32 -2.04
C ARG A 243 -15.58 17.36 -1.86
N ALA A 244 -16.61 17.42 -2.70
CA ALA A 244 -17.76 16.55 -2.59
C ALA A 244 -17.38 15.06 -2.68
N ARG A 245 -16.43 14.69 -3.54
CA ARG A 245 -15.91 13.32 -3.66
C ARG A 245 -15.13 12.90 -2.42
N ILE A 246 -14.23 13.76 -1.94
CA ILE A 246 -13.44 13.50 -0.73
C ILE A 246 -14.37 13.31 0.47
N GLU A 247 -15.34 14.20 0.67
CA GLU A 247 -16.32 14.13 1.76
C GLU A 247 -17.15 12.83 1.70
N ARG A 248 -17.55 12.40 0.50
CA ARG A 248 -18.19 11.09 0.33
C ARG A 248 -17.26 9.95 0.72
N THR A 249 -16.00 9.97 0.32
CA THR A 249 -15.04 8.92 0.68
C THR A 249 -14.78 8.86 2.18
N ILE A 250 -14.61 10.01 2.84
CA ILE A 250 -14.26 10.05 4.27
C ILE A 250 -15.45 9.89 5.22
N ALA A 251 -16.68 9.98 4.72
CA ALA A 251 -17.88 9.76 5.53
C ALA A 251 -17.87 8.40 6.26
N ASP A 252 -18.45 8.33 7.46
CA ASP A 252 -18.49 7.09 8.26
C ASP A 252 -19.19 5.92 7.58
N ARG A 253 -20.20 6.21 6.77
CA ARG A 253 -20.86 5.21 5.95
C ARG A 253 -19.92 4.49 4.97
N SER A 254 -18.84 5.13 4.51
CA SER A 254 -18.06 4.64 3.38
C SER A 254 -17.25 3.40 3.73
N HIS A 255 -16.53 3.40 4.86
CA HIS A 255 -15.86 2.18 5.32
C HIS A 255 -16.85 1.12 5.79
N VAL A 256 -17.99 1.50 6.39
CA VAL A 256 -19.03 0.55 6.79
C VAL A 256 -19.63 -0.18 5.60
N ASP A 257 -19.95 0.55 4.53
CA ASP A 257 -20.43 -0.02 3.27
C ASP A 257 -19.34 -0.87 2.60
N TRP A 258 -18.09 -0.41 2.62
CA TRP A 258 -16.98 -1.15 2.03
C TRP A 258 -16.73 -2.51 2.70
N LEU A 259 -16.79 -2.55 4.04
CA LEU A 259 -16.62 -3.79 4.82
C LEU A 259 -17.74 -4.83 4.61
N LYS A 260 -18.76 -4.55 3.80
CA LYS A 260 -19.71 -5.58 3.32
C LYS A 260 -19.01 -6.63 2.45
N ARG A 261 -17.89 -6.29 1.80
CA ARG A 261 -17.04 -7.22 1.02
C ARG A 261 -16.48 -8.38 1.85
N LEU A 262 -16.51 -8.30 3.18
CA LEU A 262 -16.22 -9.45 4.03
C LEU A 262 -17.29 -10.56 3.94
N ASP A 263 -18.43 -10.34 3.28
CA ASP A 263 -19.43 -11.39 2.97
C ASP A 263 -19.33 -11.88 1.51
N ASP A 264 -18.31 -11.45 0.76
CA ASP A 264 -18.09 -11.92 -0.62
C ASP A 264 -17.84 -13.44 -0.64
N GLU A 265 -18.27 -14.11 -1.70
CA GLU A 265 -18.08 -15.56 -1.88
C GLU A 265 -16.59 -15.91 -2.06
N ASP A 266 -15.82 -15.03 -2.71
CA ASP A 266 -14.40 -15.23 -2.96
C ASP A 266 -13.56 -14.91 -1.69
N PRO A 267 -12.83 -15.90 -1.13
CA PRO A 267 -12.01 -15.67 0.05
C PRO A 267 -10.85 -14.68 -0.16
N GLY A 268 -10.36 -14.52 -1.38
CA GLY A 268 -9.35 -13.52 -1.70
C GLY A 268 -9.87 -12.10 -1.54
N VAL A 269 -11.15 -11.86 -1.87
CA VAL A 269 -11.82 -10.57 -1.61
C VAL A 269 -11.93 -10.34 -0.10
N ARG A 270 -12.40 -11.34 0.65
CA ARG A 270 -12.51 -11.23 2.12
C ARG A 270 -11.15 -11.00 2.78
N PHE A 271 -10.10 -11.68 2.29
CA PHE A 271 -8.73 -11.53 2.78
C PHE A 271 -8.20 -10.11 2.54
N ALA A 272 -8.31 -9.61 1.31
CA ALA A 272 -7.87 -8.27 0.95
C ALA A 272 -8.62 -7.20 1.75
N THR A 273 -9.94 -7.34 1.91
CA THR A 273 -10.76 -6.41 2.70
C THR A 273 -10.44 -6.43 4.20
N ALA A 274 -9.94 -7.55 4.75
CA ALA A 274 -9.57 -7.61 6.16
C ALA A 274 -8.23 -6.92 6.47
N LYS A 275 -7.27 -7.00 5.54
CA LYS A 275 -5.91 -6.46 5.68
C LYS A 275 -5.94 -4.94 5.87
N GLY A 276 -5.09 -4.39 6.74
CA GLY A 276 -4.98 -2.94 7.00
C GLY A 276 -6.11 -2.30 7.81
N THR A 277 -7.27 -2.94 7.94
CA THR A 277 -8.47 -2.38 8.59
C THR A 277 -8.26 -1.92 10.03
N TRP A 278 -7.25 -2.44 10.73
CA TRP A 278 -6.87 -1.98 12.06
C TRP A 278 -6.50 -0.49 12.10
N LYS A 279 -5.96 0.06 11.01
CA LYS A 279 -5.57 1.47 10.92
C LYS A 279 -6.78 2.42 11.04
N LEU A 280 -8.00 1.94 10.78
CA LEU A 280 -9.24 2.71 10.95
C LEU A 280 -9.53 3.06 12.41
N ARG A 281 -9.00 2.29 13.38
CA ARG A 281 -9.28 2.45 14.83
C ARG A 281 -10.77 2.50 15.18
N SER A 282 -11.59 1.85 14.35
CA SER A 282 -13.05 1.95 14.42
C SER A 282 -13.65 0.78 15.18
N ALA A 283 -14.46 1.07 16.19
CA ALA A 283 -15.20 0.04 16.93
C ALA A 283 -16.23 -0.69 16.06
N SER A 284 -16.80 -0.03 15.04
CA SER A 284 -17.70 -0.67 14.08
C SER A 284 -16.95 -1.58 13.12
N ALA A 285 -15.75 -1.18 12.68
CA ALA A 285 -14.87 -2.05 11.90
C ALA A 285 -14.45 -3.29 12.70
N ALA A 286 -14.04 -3.11 13.97
CA ALA A 286 -13.72 -4.22 14.86
C ALA A 286 -14.90 -5.18 15.07
N GLU A 287 -16.13 -4.66 15.26
CA GLU A 287 -17.33 -5.48 15.36
C GLU A 287 -17.57 -6.29 14.10
N ARG A 288 -17.38 -5.66 12.93
CA ARG A 288 -17.61 -6.30 11.63
C ARG A 288 -16.60 -7.42 11.37
N LEU A 289 -15.32 -7.21 11.69
CA LEU A 289 -14.30 -8.24 11.62
C LEU A 289 -14.57 -9.38 12.62
N LEU A 290 -15.01 -9.07 13.84
CA LEU A 290 -15.41 -10.08 14.84
C LEU A 290 -16.64 -10.87 14.42
N ALA A 291 -17.61 -10.21 13.77
CA ALA A 291 -18.77 -10.86 13.19
C ALA A 291 -18.34 -11.88 12.14
N ARG A 292 -17.48 -11.47 11.19
CA ARG A 292 -16.98 -12.36 10.15
C ARG A 292 -16.06 -13.47 10.67
N LEU A 293 -15.32 -13.20 11.75
CA LEU A 293 -14.45 -14.21 12.37
C LEU A 293 -15.24 -15.37 13.02
N ASP A 294 -16.49 -15.14 13.40
CA ASP A 294 -17.35 -16.16 14.02
C ASP A 294 -17.74 -17.25 13.01
N ASP A 295 -18.01 -16.86 11.76
CA ASP A 295 -18.51 -17.71 10.66
C ASP A 295 -17.49 -17.99 9.54
N GLU A 296 -16.28 -17.44 9.60
CA GLU A 296 -15.25 -17.72 8.58
C GLU A 296 -14.68 -19.14 8.70
N GLU A 297 -14.78 -19.89 7.60
CA GLU A 297 -14.29 -21.26 7.48
C GLU A 297 -12.89 -21.30 6.87
N GLU A 298 -12.53 -20.34 6.01
CA GLU A 298 -11.24 -20.32 5.32
C GLU A 298 -10.09 -19.98 6.27
N PRO A 299 -9.14 -20.90 6.54
CA PRO A 299 -8.16 -20.73 7.61
C PRO A 299 -7.29 -19.48 7.47
N THR A 300 -6.86 -19.16 6.25
CA THR A 300 -6.02 -17.98 5.95
C THR A 300 -6.79 -16.69 6.21
N VAL A 301 -8.06 -16.61 5.79
CA VAL A 301 -8.93 -15.44 6.01
C VAL A 301 -9.24 -15.30 7.50
N ARG A 302 -9.58 -16.41 8.15
CA ARG A 302 -9.86 -16.47 9.60
C ARG A 302 -8.67 -15.96 10.41
N PHE A 303 -7.45 -16.33 10.04
CA PHE A 303 -6.23 -15.85 10.68
C PHE A 303 -6.01 -14.34 10.46
N ALA A 304 -6.18 -13.84 9.22
CA ALA A 304 -6.07 -12.42 8.91
C ALA A 304 -7.06 -11.57 9.71
N LEU A 305 -8.33 -11.99 9.78
CA LEU A 305 -9.37 -11.34 10.59
C LEU A 305 -8.96 -11.29 12.07
N ALA A 306 -8.51 -12.42 12.63
CA ALA A 306 -8.08 -12.47 14.02
C ALA A 306 -6.89 -11.55 14.31
N LEU A 307 -5.92 -11.48 13.40
CA LEU A 307 -4.74 -10.63 13.55
C LEU A 307 -5.09 -9.13 13.47
N ASN A 308 -5.90 -8.72 12.49
CA ASN A 308 -6.33 -7.32 12.37
C ASN A 308 -7.20 -6.90 13.57
N VAL A 309 -8.05 -7.79 14.09
CA VAL A 309 -8.80 -7.52 15.32
C VAL A 309 -7.86 -7.42 16.54
N LEU A 310 -6.85 -8.29 16.65
CA LEU A 310 -5.85 -8.24 17.73
C LEU A 310 -5.17 -6.87 17.78
N ILE A 311 -4.71 -6.38 16.63
CA ILE A 311 -4.04 -5.07 16.52
C ILE A 311 -5.05 -3.95 16.83
N THR A 312 -6.26 -4.03 16.28
CA THR A 312 -7.33 -3.05 16.55
C THR A 312 -7.67 -2.96 18.05
N GLY A 313 -7.63 -4.08 18.79
CA GLY A 313 -7.91 -4.11 20.22
C GLY A 313 -6.93 -3.31 21.08
N GLY A 314 -5.74 -3.00 20.55
CA GLY A 314 -4.79 -2.06 21.17
C GLY A 314 -5.10 -0.59 20.87
N GLU A 315 -5.87 -0.30 19.82
CA GLU A 315 -6.05 1.04 19.25
C GLU A 315 -7.48 1.59 19.41
N ALA A 316 -8.49 0.72 19.44
CA ALA A 316 -9.90 1.08 19.47
C ALA A 316 -10.56 0.82 20.84
N ARG A 317 -11.58 1.61 21.17
CA ARG A 317 -12.39 1.41 22.40
C ARG A 317 -13.47 0.36 22.17
N LEU A 318 -13.18 -0.88 22.56
CA LEU A 318 -14.15 -1.98 22.51
C LEU A 318 -15.06 -2.02 23.74
N SER A 319 -16.34 -2.33 23.53
CA SER A 319 -17.33 -2.57 24.59
C SER A 319 -17.08 -3.89 25.33
N GLY A 320 -17.68 -4.08 26.51
CA GLY A 320 -17.54 -5.33 27.27
C GLY A 320 -18.00 -6.58 26.51
N ARG A 321 -19.07 -6.47 25.71
CA ARG A 321 -19.55 -7.55 24.84
C ARG A 321 -18.52 -7.89 23.77
N GLN A 322 -17.94 -6.87 23.15
CA GLN A 322 -16.88 -7.01 22.16
C GLN A 322 -15.64 -7.69 22.74
N TRP A 323 -15.20 -7.29 23.93
CA TRP A 323 -14.08 -7.94 24.63
C TRP A 323 -14.32 -9.43 24.91
N GLY A 324 -15.55 -9.82 25.27
CA GLY A 324 -15.91 -11.22 25.46
C GLY A 324 -15.77 -12.04 24.17
N ARG A 325 -16.28 -11.53 23.04
CA ARG A 325 -16.15 -12.17 21.72
C ARG A 325 -14.68 -12.19 21.26
N PHE A 326 -13.98 -11.08 21.41
CA PHE A 326 -12.56 -10.92 21.11
C PHE A 326 -11.72 -12.03 21.76
N GLY A 327 -11.80 -12.17 23.09
CA GLY A 327 -10.96 -13.13 23.80
C GLY A 327 -11.25 -14.57 23.39
N ARG A 328 -12.52 -14.91 23.13
CA ARG A 328 -12.92 -16.24 22.67
C ARG A 328 -12.42 -16.50 21.24
N LEU A 329 -12.74 -15.63 20.29
CA LEU A 329 -12.53 -15.87 18.87
C LEU A 329 -11.07 -15.65 18.44
N VAL A 330 -10.48 -14.52 18.83
CA VAL A 330 -9.11 -14.15 18.42
C VAL A 330 -8.13 -15.12 19.03
N PHE A 331 -8.15 -15.33 20.35
CA PHE A 331 -7.16 -16.21 20.99
C PHE A 331 -7.35 -17.68 20.62
N SER A 332 -8.58 -18.15 20.37
CA SER A 332 -8.78 -19.51 19.88
C SER A 332 -8.19 -19.69 18.49
N THR A 333 -8.42 -18.73 17.60
CA THR A 333 -7.89 -18.75 16.23
C THR A 333 -6.37 -18.70 16.23
N LEU A 334 -5.75 -17.74 16.94
CA LEU A 334 -4.29 -17.63 17.01
C LEU A 334 -3.63 -18.88 17.65
N ARG A 335 -4.28 -19.51 18.62
CA ARG A 335 -3.78 -20.75 19.25
C ARG A 335 -3.86 -21.98 18.34
N SER A 336 -4.85 -22.05 17.45
CA SER A 336 -5.09 -23.21 16.58
C SER A 336 -4.56 -23.03 15.16
N ALA A 337 -4.25 -21.80 14.73
CA ALA A 337 -3.75 -21.51 13.40
C ALA A 337 -2.47 -22.30 13.08
N ASN A 338 -2.37 -22.80 11.85
CA ASN A 338 -1.21 -23.50 11.34
C ASN A 338 -0.83 -22.88 10.01
N LEU A 339 0.31 -22.19 9.96
CA LEU A 339 0.77 -21.49 8.76
C LEU A 339 1.73 -22.41 8.00
N ALA A 340 1.54 -22.49 6.68
CA ALA A 340 2.34 -23.36 5.83
C ALA A 340 3.77 -22.84 5.64
N ASP A 341 3.94 -21.52 5.62
CA ASP A 341 5.24 -20.89 5.52
C ASP A 341 6.01 -20.99 6.87
N PRO A 342 7.22 -21.56 6.89
CA PRO A 342 7.98 -21.72 8.14
C PRO A 342 8.35 -20.41 8.84
N ALA A 343 8.60 -19.34 8.09
CA ALA A 343 8.95 -18.04 8.66
C ALA A 343 7.70 -17.37 9.28
N GLU A 344 6.55 -17.44 8.61
CA GLU A 344 5.27 -17.01 9.18
C GLU A 344 4.91 -17.83 10.43
N ALA A 345 5.11 -19.16 10.39
CA ALA A 345 4.85 -20.05 11.53
C ALA A 345 5.74 -19.72 12.75
N GLN A 346 7.00 -19.37 12.52
CA GLN A 346 7.91 -18.90 13.58
C GLN A 346 7.40 -17.58 14.19
N SER A 347 6.99 -16.64 13.35
CA SER A 347 6.42 -15.36 13.76
C SER A 347 5.12 -15.53 14.57
N LEU A 348 4.26 -16.46 14.17
CA LEU A 348 3.06 -16.82 14.93
C LEU A 348 3.40 -17.38 16.34
N GLU A 349 4.46 -18.17 16.49
CA GLU A 349 4.85 -18.64 17.83
C GLU A 349 5.36 -17.48 18.71
N LEU A 350 6.02 -16.49 18.13
CA LEU A 350 6.38 -15.26 18.85
C LEU A 350 5.12 -14.48 19.29
N VAL A 351 4.10 -14.35 18.43
CA VAL A 351 2.80 -13.77 18.82
C VAL A 351 2.18 -14.55 19.98
N ARG A 352 2.17 -15.89 19.92
CA ARG A 352 1.63 -16.75 21.01
C ARG A 352 2.39 -16.58 22.32
N ARG A 353 3.71 -16.41 22.27
CA ARG A 353 4.53 -16.09 23.45
C ARG A 353 4.21 -14.69 23.99
N ALA A 354 4.03 -13.71 23.12
CA ALA A 354 3.68 -12.34 23.48
C ALA A 354 2.33 -12.28 24.21
N LEU A 355 1.33 -13.03 23.73
CA LEU A 355 0.02 -13.17 24.38
C LEU A 355 0.08 -13.79 25.78
N ARG A 356 1.17 -14.51 26.12
CA ARG A 356 1.42 -15.06 27.46
C ARG A 356 2.30 -14.13 28.32
N GLY A 357 2.65 -12.93 27.83
CA GLY A 357 3.54 -11.99 28.49
C GLY A 357 5.01 -12.42 28.51
N ARG A 358 5.47 -13.21 27.52
CA ARG A 358 6.80 -13.86 27.50
C ARG A 358 7.71 -13.40 26.34
N THR A 359 7.62 -12.13 25.96
CA THR A 359 8.46 -11.53 24.90
C THR A 359 8.89 -10.10 25.25
N SER A 360 10.01 -9.68 24.69
CA SER A 360 10.44 -8.29 24.61
C SER A 360 9.68 -7.53 23.51
N LYS A 361 9.76 -6.19 23.51
CA LYS A 361 9.19 -5.36 22.44
C LYS A 361 9.78 -5.74 21.06
N ALA A 362 11.10 -5.88 20.97
CA ALA A 362 11.77 -6.24 19.72
C ALA A 362 11.34 -7.61 19.16
N GLU A 363 11.05 -8.58 20.04
CA GLU A 363 10.49 -9.87 19.62
C GLU A 363 9.05 -9.74 19.11
N SER A 364 8.24 -8.87 19.73
CA SER A 364 6.88 -8.60 19.26
C SER A 364 6.89 -7.88 17.90
N ASP A 365 7.74 -6.87 17.73
CA ASP A 365 7.88 -6.14 16.45
C ASP A 365 8.26 -7.12 15.33
N ARG A 366 9.28 -7.97 15.55
CA ARG A 366 9.68 -9.03 14.61
C ARG A 366 8.55 -10.02 14.31
N ALA A 367 7.72 -10.34 15.30
CA ALA A 367 6.59 -11.24 15.12
C ALA A 367 5.53 -10.66 14.18
N PHE A 368 5.26 -9.36 14.28
CA PHE A 368 4.34 -8.68 13.38
C PHE A 368 4.96 -8.46 12.00
N ASP A 369 6.24 -8.09 11.92
CA ASP A 369 6.95 -7.95 10.63
C ASP A 369 6.89 -9.25 9.81
N GLY A 370 7.16 -10.40 10.45
CA GLY A 370 7.08 -11.70 9.78
C GLY A 370 5.66 -12.21 9.49
N LEU A 371 4.63 -11.43 9.86
CA LEU A 371 3.22 -11.66 9.52
C LEU A 371 2.63 -10.52 8.69
N ALA A 372 3.45 -9.62 8.15
CA ALA A 372 3.02 -8.41 7.42
C ALA A 372 1.98 -8.71 6.33
N ARG A 373 2.07 -9.86 5.64
CA ARG A 373 1.10 -10.31 4.63
C ARG A 373 -0.36 -10.24 5.11
N TYR A 374 -0.60 -10.45 6.40
CA TYR A 374 -1.93 -10.55 6.98
C TYR A 374 -2.48 -9.23 7.53
N TRP A 375 -1.66 -8.20 7.73
CA TRP A 375 -2.08 -6.98 8.45
C TRP A 375 -1.47 -5.67 7.96
N ASP A 376 -0.26 -5.69 7.41
CA ASP A 376 0.39 -4.47 6.90
C ASP A 376 -0.44 -3.96 5.72
N GLU A 377 -0.53 -2.66 5.54
CA GLU A 377 -1.16 -2.03 4.36
C GLU A 377 -0.12 -1.15 3.71
#